data_AF-A0A485NHT9-F1
#
_entry.id   AF-A0A485NHT9-F1
#
_cell.length_a   1.000
_cell.length_b   1.000
_cell.length_c   1.000
_cell.angle_alpha   90.00
_cell.angle_beta   90.00
_cell.angle_gamma   90.00
#
_symmetry.space_group_name_H-M   'P 1'
#
loop_
_entity.id
_entity.type
_entity.pdbx_description
1 polymer ?
#
loop_
_entity_poly.entity_id
_entity_poly.type
_entity_poly.pdbx_seq_one_letter_code
_entity_poly.pdbx_strand_id
1 'polypeptide(L)'
;MDAYNMTDIPDDGEVHNGTLCAPHKVCMNYSCTDHAVLHYDCEPNEMCNGRGVCNNLRHCHCEAGYAPPDCKAAGNGGSVDSGPPGQSTDENLSVGGSGSPTK
;
A
#
# COMPACT_ATOMS: atom_id res chain seq x y z
N MET A 1 35.11 -17.54 -20.46
CA MET A 1 34.12 -16.96 -21.39
C MET A 1 32.81 -17.55 -20.95
N ASP A 2 32.25 -16.95 -19.91
CA ASP A 2 31.23 -17.62 -19.11
C ASP A 2 29.88 -17.37 -19.76
N ALA A 3 29.33 -18.48 -20.26
CA ALA A 3 28.14 -18.60 -21.08
C ALA A 3 26.85 -18.54 -20.26
N TYR A 4 26.75 -17.58 -19.35
CA TYR A 4 25.50 -17.31 -18.67
C TYR A 4 24.71 -16.32 -19.52
N ASN A 5 23.62 -16.83 -20.06
CA ASN A 5 22.59 -16.09 -20.76
C ASN A 5 22.00 -15.06 -19.77
N MET A 6 22.60 -13.86 -19.75
CA MET A 6 22.25 -12.74 -18.86
C MET A 6 20.86 -12.24 -19.22
N THR A 7 19.82 -12.82 -18.64
CA THR A 7 18.70 -11.97 -18.24
C THR A 7 19.32 -10.95 -17.29
N ASP A 8 19.39 -9.68 -17.70
CA ASP A 8 19.92 -8.56 -16.91
C ASP A 8 19.46 -8.71 -15.45
N ILE A 9 20.35 -9.21 -14.59
CA ILE A 9 20.14 -9.14 -13.15
C ILE A 9 20.34 -7.64 -12.86
N PRO A 10 19.30 -6.92 -12.43
CA PRO A 10 19.47 -5.50 -12.10
C PRO A 10 20.62 -5.37 -11.11
N ASP A 11 21.56 -4.47 -11.40
CA ASP A 11 22.67 -4.23 -10.48
C ASP A 11 22.09 -3.77 -9.13
N ASP A 12 22.52 -4.38 -8.02
CA ASP A 12 22.04 -4.03 -6.68
C ASP A 12 22.34 -2.54 -6.35
N GLY A 13 23.28 -1.92 -7.07
CA GLY A 13 23.60 -0.49 -7.01
C GLY A 13 22.71 0.43 -7.85
N GLU A 14 21.81 -0.11 -8.68
CA GLU A 14 20.94 0.66 -9.55
C GLU A 14 19.78 1.31 -8.78
N VAL A 15 19.50 2.58 -9.10
CA VAL A 15 18.35 3.29 -8.54
C VAL A 15 17.08 2.89 -9.29
N HIS A 16 16.16 2.25 -8.57
CA HIS A 16 14.88 1.81 -9.11
C HIS A 16 14.00 2.99 -9.58
N ASN A 17 13.22 2.73 -10.62
CA ASN A 17 12.19 3.65 -11.09
C ASN A 17 11.19 4.00 -9.96
N GLY A 18 10.80 5.27 -9.88
CA GLY A 18 9.93 5.81 -8.84
C GLY A 18 10.67 6.28 -7.57
N THR A 19 11.98 6.01 -7.44
CA THR A 19 12.76 6.49 -6.28
C THR A 19 12.78 8.01 -6.23
N LEU A 20 12.47 8.62 -5.08
CA LEU A 20 12.54 10.07 -4.90
C LEU A 20 13.99 10.56 -5.05
N CYS A 21 14.21 11.53 -5.94
CA CYS A 21 15.54 12.09 -6.20
C CYS A 21 15.66 13.60 -5.89
N ALA A 22 14.54 14.33 -5.90
CA ALA A 22 14.44 15.73 -5.48
C ALA A 22 12.97 16.06 -5.13
N PRO A 23 12.66 17.24 -4.52
CA PRO A 23 11.28 17.64 -4.32
C PRO A 23 10.48 17.61 -5.62
N HIS A 24 9.33 16.92 -5.59
CA HIS A 24 8.46 16.70 -6.76
C HIS A 24 9.10 15.92 -7.93
N LYS A 25 10.23 15.23 -7.72
CA LYS A 25 10.93 14.47 -8.76
C LYS A 25 11.26 13.03 -8.35
N VAL A 26 11.21 12.13 -9.33
CA VAL A 26 11.53 10.71 -9.20
C VAL A 26 12.52 10.25 -10.26
N CYS A 27 13.30 9.22 -9.94
CA CYS A 27 14.13 8.53 -10.90
C CYS A 27 13.24 7.73 -11.86
N MET A 28 13.39 7.96 -13.16
CA MET A 28 12.78 7.17 -14.23
C MET A 28 13.81 6.99 -15.34
N ASN A 29 14.09 5.74 -15.71
CA ASN A 29 15.05 5.38 -16.76
C ASN A 29 16.39 6.13 -16.57
N TYR A 30 16.98 6.02 -15.37
CA TYR A 30 18.24 6.68 -14.99
C TYR A 30 18.23 8.22 -14.99
N SER A 31 17.06 8.84 -15.05
CA SER A 31 16.91 10.30 -15.06
C SER A 31 16.02 10.81 -13.92
N CYS A 32 16.42 11.90 -13.26
CA CYS A 32 15.62 12.55 -12.22
C CYS A 32 14.63 13.54 -12.86
N THR A 33 13.40 13.08 -13.07
CA THR A 33 12.32 13.80 -13.76
C THR A 33 11.15 14.12 -12.83
N ASP A 34 10.20 14.92 -13.29
CA ASP A 34 9.00 15.29 -12.52
C ASP A 34 8.14 14.06 -12.19
N HIS A 35 7.55 13.99 -10.98
CA HIS A 35 6.71 12.85 -10.57
C HIS A 35 5.49 12.63 -11.46
N ALA A 36 5.05 13.65 -12.21
CA ALA A 36 3.88 13.56 -13.08
C ALA A 36 3.98 12.46 -14.13
N VAL A 37 5.21 12.01 -14.45
CA VAL A 37 5.49 10.86 -15.32
C VAL A 37 4.86 9.55 -14.82
N LEU A 38 4.58 9.43 -13.52
CA LEU A 38 3.94 8.26 -12.94
C LEU A 38 2.45 8.18 -13.29
N HIS A 39 1.85 9.28 -13.79
CA HIS A 39 0.43 9.38 -14.13
C HIS A 39 -0.47 8.88 -12.99
N TYR A 40 -0.09 9.17 -11.74
CA TYR A 40 -0.80 8.70 -10.57
C TYR A 40 -2.02 9.60 -10.30
N ASP A 41 -3.18 9.08 -10.64
CA ASP A 41 -4.48 9.73 -10.53
C ASP A 41 -5.26 9.18 -9.33
N CYS A 42 -4.80 9.52 -8.12
CA CYS A 42 -5.63 9.41 -6.93
C CYS A 42 -5.60 10.68 -6.09
N GLU A 43 -6.78 11.24 -5.86
CA GLU A 43 -7.02 12.32 -4.89
C GLU A 43 -7.69 11.74 -3.64
N PRO A 44 -6.96 11.51 -2.52
CA PRO A 44 -7.50 10.79 -1.36
C PRO A 44 -8.70 11.47 -0.70
N ASN A 45 -8.77 12.81 -0.76
CA ASN A 45 -9.91 13.57 -0.25
C ASN A 45 -11.21 13.21 -0.97
N GLU A 46 -11.13 12.95 -2.27
CA GLU A 46 -12.29 12.64 -3.12
C GLU A 46 -12.53 11.12 -3.21
N MET A 47 -11.49 10.35 -3.52
CA MET A 47 -11.60 8.91 -3.77
C MET A 47 -11.73 8.07 -2.50
N CYS A 48 -11.04 8.48 -1.44
CA CYS A 48 -11.03 7.77 -0.15
C CYS A 48 -11.83 8.53 0.92
N ASN A 49 -12.70 9.46 0.53
CA ASN A 49 -13.49 10.31 1.44
C ASN A 49 -12.65 11.01 2.52
N GLY A 50 -11.35 11.25 2.27
CA GLY A 50 -10.41 11.81 3.26
C GLY A 50 -10.14 10.90 4.46
N ARG A 51 -10.41 9.59 4.35
CA ARG A 51 -10.34 8.59 5.43
C ARG A 51 -9.46 7.39 5.07
N GLY A 52 -8.50 7.63 4.18
CA GLY A 52 -7.58 6.62 3.70
C GLY A 52 -6.56 7.19 2.74
N VAL A 53 -5.61 6.36 2.35
CA VAL A 53 -4.56 6.68 1.38
C VAL A 53 -4.65 5.73 0.21
N CYS A 54 -4.35 6.19 -1.01
CA CYS A 54 -4.28 5.30 -2.15
C CYS A 54 -2.95 4.54 -2.19
N ASN A 55 -3.02 3.27 -2.57
CA ASN A 55 -1.86 2.45 -2.86
C ASN A 55 -1.48 2.49 -4.36
N ASN A 56 -0.41 1.77 -4.73
CA ASN A 56 0.08 1.70 -6.12
C ASN A 56 -0.91 1.10 -7.13
N LEU A 57 -2.01 0.47 -6.67
CA LEU A 57 -3.09 -0.03 -7.51
C LEU A 57 -4.23 0.99 -7.66
N ARG A 58 -4.11 2.17 -7.06
CA ARG A 58 -5.15 3.22 -7.01
C ARG A 58 -6.39 2.80 -6.21
N HIS A 59 -6.20 1.91 -5.25
CA HIS A 59 -7.22 1.53 -4.28
C HIS A 59 -6.96 2.19 -2.93
N CYS A 60 -8.02 2.50 -2.20
CA CYS A 60 -7.90 3.08 -0.88
C CYS A 60 -7.53 2.03 0.17
N HIS A 61 -6.50 2.35 0.95
CA HIS A 61 -6.21 1.75 2.23
C HIS A 61 -6.84 2.63 3.31
N CYS A 62 -7.96 2.16 3.85
CA CYS A 62 -8.77 2.91 4.80
C CYS A 62 -8.20 2.88 6.21
N GLU A 63 -8.40 3.99 6.92
CA GLU A 63 -8.11 4.09 8.34
C GLU A 63 -9.02 3.17 9.16
N ALA A 64 -8.59 2.86 10.40
CA ALA A 64 -9.39 2.09 11.33
C ALA A 64 -10.76 2.75 11.54
N GLY A 65 -11.82 1.95 11.50
CA GLY A 65 -13.20 2.43 11.56
C GLY A 65 -13.86 2.61 10.20
N TYR A 66 -13.14 2.50 9.08
CA TYR A 66 -13.69 2.62 7.72
C TYR A 66 -13.41 1.38 6.85
N ALA A 67 -14.31 1.07 5.93
CA ALA A 67 -14.19 -0.06 5.02
C ALA A 67 -13.78 0.38 3.61
N PRO A 68 -12.88 -0.35 2.93
CA PRO A 68 -12.66 -0.19 1.50
C PRO A 68 -13.94 -0.56 0.71
N PRO A 69 -14.14 -0.06 -0.53
CA PRO A 69 -13.12 0.48 -1.42
C PRO A 69 -12.90 2.00 -1.34
N ASP A 70 -13.82 2.77 -0.77
CA ASP A 70 -13.81 4.25 -0.79
C ASP A 70 -13.72 4.89 0.60
N CYS A 71 -13.61 4.07 1.66
CA CYS A 71 -13.55 4.51 3.05
C CYS A 71 -14.77 5.32 3.52
N LYS A 72 -15.93 5.12 2.88
CA LYS A 72 -17.18 5.78 3.26
C LYS A 72 -17.93 5.06 4.36
N ALA A 73 -17.99 3.73 4.28
CA ALA A 73 -18.72 2.90 5.23
C ALA A 73 -17.86 2.59 6.46
N ALA A 74 -18.51 2.30 7.59
CA ALA A 74 -17.80 1.84 8.79
C ALA A 74 -17.19 0.44 8.57
N GLY A 75 -16.01 0.18 9.13
CA GLY A 75 -15.31 -1.11 8.98
C GLY A 75 -14.02 -1.22 9.78
N ASN A 76 -13.27 -2.28 9.51
CA ASN A 76 -12.06 -2.62 10.27
C ASN A 76 -10.78 -1.95 9.73
N GLY A 77 -10.88 -1.08 8.72
CA GLY A 77 -9.74 -0.52 8.00
C GLY A 77 -9.22 -1.42 6.89
N GLY A 78 -8.10 -1.02 6.29
CA GLY A 78 -7.38 -1.81 5.29
C GLY A 78 -7.79 -1.51 3.85
N SER A 79 -7.29 -2.32 2.92
CA SER A 79 -7.56 -2.18 1.47
C SER A 79 -8.27 -3.43 0.93
N VAL A 80 -8.93 -3.29 -0.23
CA VAL A 80 -9.41 -4.43 -1.02
C VAL A 80 -8.28 -5.41 -1.39
N ASP A 81 -7.03 -4.92 -1.45
CA ASP A 81 -5.87 -5.71 -1.88
C ASP A 81 -5.18 -6.46 -0.73
N SER A 82 -5.02 -5.79 0.42
CA SER A 82 -4.30 -6.32 1.58
C SER A 82 -5.22 -6.96 2.63
N GLY A 83 -6.53 -6.72 2.53
CA GLY A 83 -7.47 -7.03 3.60
C GLY A 83 -7.35 -6.08 4.81
N PRO A 84 -8.04 -6.40 5.92
CA PRO A 84 -8.02 -5.58 7.13
C PRO A 84 -6.63 -5.58 7.80
N PRO A 85 -6.26 -4.52 8.52
CA PRO A 85 -5.06 -4.50 9.34
C PRO A 85 -5.11 -5.67 10.35
N GLY A 86 -3.97 -6.34 10.54
CA GLY A 86 -3.86 -7.40 11.54
C GLY A 86 -4.24 -6.86 12.92
N GLN A 87 -5.01 -7.63 13.70
CA GLN A 87 -5.34 -7.25 15.07
C GLN A 87 -4.04 -7.22 15.88
N SER A 88 -3.70 -6.08 16.47
CA SER A 88 -2.68 -6.03 17.51
C SER A 88 -3.18 -6.89 18.66
N THR A 89 -2.52 -8.01 18.92
CA THR A 89 -2.74 -8.80 20.14
C THR A 89 -2.17 -8.04 21.34
N ASP A 90 -2.78 -6.91 21.66
CA ASP A 90 -2.60 -6.17 22.91
C ASP A 90 -3.97 -6.03 23.61
N GLU A 91 -4.69 -7.15 23.69
CA GLU A 91 -5.59 -7.43 24.81
C GLU A 91 -4.98 -8.62 25.58
N ASN A 92 -4.00 -8.33 26.43
CA ASN A 92 -3.45 -9.32 27.34
C ASN A 92 -4.41 -9.54 28.52
N LEU A 93 -4.95 -10.77 28.62
CA LEU A 93 -5.60 -11.38 29.79
C LEU A 93 -6.71 -10.58 30.50
N SER A 94 -7.92 -11.15 30.39
CA SER A 94 -9.03 -11.15 31.37
C SER A 94 -10.22 -10.23 31.09
N VAL A 95 -11.16 -10.66 30.22
CA VAL A 95 -12.60 -10.77 30.56
C VAL A 95 -13.26 -11.76 29.59
N GLY A 96 -13.82 -12.84 30.15
CA GLY A 96 -15.10 -13.41 29.71
C GLY A 96 -15.09 -14.29 28.46
N GLY A 97 -15.09 -15.61 28.68
CA GLY A 97 -15.22 -16.59 27.62
C GLY A 97 -16.54 -16.50 26.85
N SER A 98 -16.50 -17.04 25.65
CA SER A 98 -17.65 -17.69 25.03
C SER A 98 -17.08 -18.87 24.26
N GLY A 99 -17.18 -20.03 24.89
CA GLY A 99 -16.97 -21.29 24.20
C GLY A 99 -17.89 -21.34 22.98
N SER A 100 -17.36 -21.88 21.90
CA SER A 100 -18.19 -22.31 20.79
C SER A 100 -18.45 -23.80 20.96
N PRO A 101 -19.62 -24.23 21.50
CA PRO A 101 -20.07 -25.60 21.36
C PRO A 101 -20.82 -25.76 20.03
N THR A 102 -20.52 -26.88 19.36
CA THR A 102 -21.38 -27.64 18.43
C THR A 102 -21.79 -26.93 17.12
N LYS A 103 -21.64 -27.54 15.94
CA LYS A 103 -21.91 -28.93 15.54
C LYS A 103 -21.05 -29.32 14.35
#